data_AF-A0A1S3DN98-F1
#
_entry.id   AF-A0A1S3DN98-F1
#
_cell.length_a   1.000
_cell.length_b   1.000
_cell.length_c   1.000
_cell.angle_alpha   90.00
_cell.angle_beta   90.00
_cell.angle_gamma   90.00
#
_symmetry.space_group_name_H-M   'P 1'
#
loop_
_entity.id
_entity.type
_entity.pdbx_description
1 polymer ?
#
loop_
_entity_poly.entity_id
_entity_poly.type
_entity_poly.pdbx_seq_one_letter_code
_entity_poly.pdbx_strand_id
1 'polypeptide(L)'
;MIQSLCLPETVPENIVSVLSEYTEQGYRVIALASRTLSIEDYKHLNYMKREDIEKDLEFLGLIILENRLKPQTEGVIKELKDARVKVVMITGDNIQTAISVAKECGIIDPGETVVDVSAVPGGLKECPKVYFTVSGVSAIQTKAKKLNYSKTEEELGLSSGAYKFAVTGKSWELIRDQMPELIPRIIVKGAIFARMSSDQKQQLVLELQQLGYYVAMCGDGANDCGALRAAHAGISLSEAESPID
;
A
#
# COMPACT_ATOMS: atom_id res chain seq x y z
N MET A 1 -10.14 -6.26 13.54
CA MET A 1 -9.18 -7.18 12.89
C MET A 1 -9.43 -8.53 13.53
N ILE A 2 -9.47 -9.65 12.81
CA ILE A 2 -10.13 -10.92 13.24
C ILE A 2 -9.82 -11.37 14.70
N GLN A 3 -8.64 -11.05 15.24
CA GLN A 3 -8.27 -11.25 16.65
C GLN A 3 -9.31 -10.70 17.64
N SER A 4 -9.89 -9.53 17.38
CA SER A 4 -10.91 -8.91 18.24
C SER A 4 -12.26 -9.64 18.19
N LEU A 5 -12.43 -10.54 17.23
CA LEU A 5 -13.65 -11.34 17.03
C LEU A 5 -13.45 -12.78 17.52
N CYS A 6 -12.21 -13.14 17.90
CA CYS A 6 -11.86 -14.48 18.35
C CYS A 6 -11.90 -14.58 19.88
N LEU A 7 -12.10 -15.79 20.37
CA LEU A 7 -11.92 -16.17 21.77
C LEU A 7 -10.43 -15.99 22.15
N PRO A 8 -10.10 -15.17 23.16
CA PRO A 8 -8.70 -14.84 23.51
C PRO A 8 -7.82 -16.07 23.75
N GLU A 9 -8.38 -17.12 24.33
CA GLU A 9 -7.70 -18.38 24.64
C GLU A 9 -7.28 -19.19 23.41
N THR A 10 -7.88 -18.94 22.24
CA THR A 10 -7.54 -19.62 20.98
C THR A 10 -6.45 -18.90 20.19
N VAL A 11 -6.14 -17.66 20.54
CA VAL A 11 -5.21 -16.81 19.79
C VAL A 11 -3.79 -16.99 20.36
N PRO A 12 -2.80 -17.47 19.57
CA PRO A 12 -1.43 -17.59 20.01
C PRO A 12 -0.82 -16.22 20.37
N GLU A 13 -0.07 -16.14 21.47
CA GLU A 13 0.53 -14.88 21.94
C GLU A 13 1.47 -14.23 20.92
N ASN A 14 2.14 -15.04 20.09
CA ASN A 14 3.10 -14.59 19.08
C ASN A 14 2.47 -14.19 17.74
N ILE A 15 1.15 -14.25 17.59
CA ILE A 15 0.48 -14.04 16.30
C ILE A 15 0.81 -12.67 15.66
N VAL A 16 0.95 -11.63 16.48
CA VAL A 16 1.25 -10.27 16.00
C VAL A 16 2.66 -10.22 15.44
N SER A 17 3.62 -10.87 16.10
CA SER A 17 5.01 -10.96 15.63
C SER A 17 5.10 -11.74 14.32
N VAL A 18 4.45 -12.90 14.24
CA VAL A 18 4.44 -13.76 13.05
C VAL A 18 3.78 -13.04 11.87
N LEU A 19 2.67 -12.32 12.12
CA LEU A 19 2.01 -11.53 11.09
C LEU A 19 2.91 -10.40 10.58
N SER A 20 3.63 -9.69 11.48
CA SER A 20 4.58 -8.65 11.08
C SER A 20 5.70 -9.22 10.22
N GLU A 21 6.30 -10.32 10.65
CA GLU A 21 7.41 -10.99 9.95
C GLU A 21 7.03 -11.37 8.51
N TYR A 22 5.93 -12.10 8.33
CA TYR A 22 5.50 -12.51 6.98
C TYR A 22 5.03 -11.33 6.13
N THR A 23 4.41 -10.31 6.73
CA THR A 23 3.99 -9.11 5.99
C THR A 23 5.20 -8.27 5.54
N GLU A 24 6.24 -8.17 6.37
CA GLU A 24 7.51 -7.49 6.06
C GLU A 24 8.29 -8.20 4.96
N GLN A 25 8.24 -9.53 4.92
CA GLN A 25 8.79 -10.34 3.83
C GLN A 25 7.96 -10.28 2.53
N GLY A 26 6.81 -9.57 2.54
CA GLY A 26 5.99 -9.38 1.34
C GLY A 26 4.93 -10.46 1.11
N TYR A 27 4.75 -11.41 2.03
CA TYR A 27 3.68 -12.40 1.89
C TYR A 27 2.31 -11.79 2.19
N ARG A 28 1.29 -12.31 1.49
CA ARG A 28 -0.10 -12.02 1.80
C ARG A 28 -0.58 -12.99 2.88
N VAL A 29 -0.85 -12.44 4.06
CA VAL A 29 -1.30 -13.22 5.22
C VAL A 29 -2.82 -13.08 5.38
N ILE A 30 -3.53 -14.21 5.47
CA ILE A 30 -4.97 -14.29 5.75
C ILE A 30 -5.16 -15.07 7.04
N ALA A 31 -5.85 -14.47 8.01
CA ALA A 31 -6.18 -15.13 9.25
C ALA A 31 -7.53 -15.85 9.15
N LEU A 32 -7.59 -17.09 9.64
CA LEU A 32 -8.77 -17.93 9.64
C LEU A 32 -9.28 -18.14 11.06
N ALA A 33 -10.59 -18.00 11.22
CA ALA A 33 -11.30 -18.32 12.45
C ALA A 33 -12.68 -18.87 12.12
N SER A 34 -13.23 -19.71 12.98
CA SER A 34 -14.54 -20.34 12.77
C SER A 34 -15.33 -20.44 14.06
N ARG A 35 -16.66 -20.47 13.96
CA ARG A 35 -17.53 -20.79 15.09
C ARG A 35 -18.58 -21.79 14.64
N THR A 36 -18.75 -22.85 15.42
CA THR A 36 -19.81 -23.83 15.20
C THR A 36 -21.13 -23.26 15.71
N LEU A 37 -22.13 -23.18 14.84
CA LEU A 37 -23.48 -22.72 15.20
C LEU A 37 -24.36 -23.92 15.59
N SER A 38 -25.25 -23.74 16.56
CA SER A 38 -26.23 -24.77 16.89
C SER A 38 -27.33 -24.87 15.82
N ILE A 39 -28.08 -25.98 15.84
CA ILE A 39 -29.23 -26.19 14.95
C ILE A 39 -30.32 -25.11 15.17
N GLU A 40 -30.42 -24.58 16.38
CA GLU A 40 -31.37 -23.51 16.72
C GLU A 40 -30.92 -22.17 16.13
N ASP A 41 -29.64 -21.84 16.25
CA ASP A 41 -29.05 -20.65 15.61
C ASP A 41 -29.25 -20.70 14.09
N TYR A 42 -29.12 -21.88 13.50
CA TYR A 42 -29.27 -22.09 12.06
C TYR A 42 -30.67 -21.69 11.54
N LYS A 43 -31.71 -21.91 12.34
CA LYS A 43 -33.09 -21.51 11.99
C LYS A 43 -33.29 -19.99 12.00
N HIS A 44 -32.47 -19.27 12.76
CA HIS A 44 -32.55 -17.82 12.90
C HIS A 44 -31.50 -17.07 12.06
N LEU A 45 -30.65 -17.77 11.31
CA LEU A 45 -29.57 -17.20 10.49
C LEU A 45 -30.01 -16.02 9.60
N ASN A 46 -31.16 -16.14 8.94
CA ASN A 46 -31.67 -15.10 8.04
C ASN A 46 -32.09 -13.81 8.76
N TYR A 47 -32.25 -13.84 10.09
CA TYR A 47 -32.63 -12.71 10.91
C TYR A 47 -31.48 -12.19 11.79
N MET A 48 -30.36 -12.89 11.84
CA MET A 48 -29.18 -12.45 12.58
C MET A 48 -28.42 -11.39 11.80
N LYS A 49 -27.88 -10.42 12.53
CA LYS A 49 -26.97 -9.45 11.94
C LYS A 49 -25.59 -10.07 11.79
N ARG A 50 -24.81 -9.55 10.85
CA ARG A 50 -23.44 -10.00 10.58
C ARG A 50 -22.57 -9.95 11.84
N GLU A 51 -22.69 -8.90 12.64
CA GLU A 51 -21.88 -8.71 13.85
C GLU A 51 -22.19 -9.76 14.93
N ASP A 52 -23.42 -10.28 14.97
CA ASP A 52 -23.80 -11.34 15.91
C ASP A 52 -23.26 -12.71 15.49
N ILE A 53 -23.00 -12.87 14.19
CA ILE A 53 -22.43 -14.09 13.60
C ILE A 53 -20.90 -14.07 13.70
N GLU A 54 -20.27 -12.91 13.45
CA GLU A 54 -18.82 -12.71 13.46
C GLU A 54 -18.27 -12.34 14.85
N LYS A 55 -18.65 -13.10 15.89
CA LYS A 55 -18.11 -12.96 17.27
C LYS A 55 -17.83 -14.32 17.90
N ASP A 56 -17.01 -14.35 18.94
CA ASP A 56 -16.67 -15.56 19.70
C ASP A 56 -16.14 -16.69 18.79
N LEU A 57 -15.29 -16.34 17.83
CA LEU A 57 -14.70 -17.26 16.86
C LEU A 57 -13.52 -18.03 17.49
N GLU A 58 -13.34 -19.30 17.14
CA GLU A 58 -12.11 -20.04 17.43
C GLU A 58 -11.07 -19.74 16.35
N PHE A 59 -9.91 -19.23 16.77
CA PHE A 59 -8.80 -19.00 15.85
C PHE A 59 -8.21 -20.32 15.37
N LEU A 60 -8.10 -20.49 14.06
CA LEU A 60 -7.61 -21.73 13.44
C LEU A 60 -6.17 -21.63 12.96
N GLY A 61 -5.77 -20.46 12.45
CA GLY A 61 -4.42 -20.27 11.92
C GLY A 61 -4.29 -19.15 10.90
N LEU A 62 -3.12 -19.09 10.29
CA LEU A 62 -2.77 -18.16 9.21
C LEU A 62 -2.55 -18.95 7.91
N ILE A 63 -3.09 -18.43 6.80
CA ILE A 63 -2.70 -18.81 5.45
C ILE A 63 -1.70 -17.76 4.95
N ILE A 64 -0.56 -18.25 4.46
CA ILE A 64 0.51 -17.42 3.91
C ILE A 64 0.56 -17.67 2.40
N LEU A 65 0.38 -16.61 1.63
CA LEU A 65 0.38 -16.66 0.17
C LEU A 65 1.56 -15.85 -0.35
N GLU A 66 2.39 -16.47 -1.17
CA GLU A 66 3.51 -15.82 -1.86
C GLU A 66 3.02 -15.29 -3.22
N ASN A 67 3.15 -13.98 -3.46
CA ASN A 67 2.93 -13.40 -4.77
C ASN A 67 4.28 -13.31 -5.48
N ARG A 68 4.64 -14.35 -6.26
CA ARG A 68 5.89 -14.34 -7.00
C ARG A 68 5.86 -13.33 -8.14
N LEU A 69 6.96 -12.60 -8.27
CA LEU A 69 7.22 -11.78 -9.43
C LEU A 69 7.29 -12.66 -10.69
N LYS A 70 6.83 -12.12 -11.83
CA LYS A 70 7.08 -12.78 -13.11
C LYS A 70 8.59 -12.75 -13.37
N PRO A 71 9.21 -13.81 -13.90
CA PRO A 71 10.67 -13.88 -14.09
C PRO A 71 11.24 -12.71 -14.92
N GLN A 72 10.44 -12.14 -15.82
CA GLN A 72 10.84 -11.02 -16.67
C GLN A 72 10.77 -9.66 -15.97
N THR A 73 10.11 -9.55 -14.81
CA THR A 73 9.82 -8.26 -14.16
C THR A 73 11.10 -7.49 -13.84
N GLU A 74 12.07 -8.10 -13.16
CA GLU A 74 13.33 -7.42 -12.81
C GLU A 74 14.07 -6.87 -14.04
N GLY A 75 14.16 -7.68 -15.11
CA GLY A 75 14.81 -7.29 -16.35
C GLY A 75 14.13 -6.08 -17.02
N VAL A 76 12.80 -6.10 -17.09
CA VAL A 76 12.01 -4.99 -17.67
C VAL A 76 12.13 -3.72 -16.85
N ILE A 77 12.04 -3.81 -15.51
CA ILE A 77 12.20 -2.64 -14.63
C ILE A 77 13.58 -2.03 -14.79
N LYS A 78 14.62 -2.87 -14.88
CA LYS A 78 15.98 -2.42 -15.15
C LYS A 78 16.10 -1.68 -16.48
N GLU A 79 15.57 -2.25 -17.57
CA GLU A 79 15.61 -1.62 -18.89
C GLU A 79 14.90 -0.25 -18.91
N LEU A 80 13.75 -0.14 -18.25
CA LEU A 80 13.03 1.13 -18.09
C LEU A 80 13.87 2.16 -17.32
N LYS A 81 14.53 1.74 -16.23
CA LYS A 81 15.41 2.62 -15.44
C LYS A 81 16.65 3.05 -16.23
N ASP A 82 17.26 2.15 -16.99
CA ASP A 82 18.41 2.43 -17.86
C ASP A 82 18.03 3.44 -18.96
N ALA A 83 16.79 3.38 -19.46
CA ALA A 83 16.20 4.35 -20.36
C ALA A 83 15.75 5.66 -19.67
N ARG A 84 16.02 5.84 -18.37
CA ARG A 84 15.63 6.98 -17.53
C ARG A 84 14.11 7.18 -17.44
N VAL A 85 13.34 6.11 -17.61
CA VAL A 85 11.89 6.11 -17.35
C VAL A 85 11.67 5.93 -15.85
N LYS A 86 10.96 6.88 -15.24
CA LYS A 86 10.55 6.76 -13.85
C LYS A 86 9.47 5.70 -13.71
N VAL A 87 9.75 4.63 -12.98
CA VAL A 87 8.78 3.59 -12.65
C VAL A 87 8.10 3.90 -11.32
N VAL A 88 6.77 3.77 -11.29
CA VAL A 88 5.92 3.98 -10.10
C VAL A 88 4.98 2.79 -9.95
N MET A 89 4.91 2.22 -8.75
CA MET A 89 3.97 1.15 -8.42
C MET A 89 2.65 1.72 -7.88
N ILE A 90 1.52 1.29 -8.44
CA ILE A 90 0.18 1.65 -7.99
C ILE A 90 -0.61 0.37 -7.72
N THR A 91 -0.93 0.06 -6.47
CA THR A 91 -1.55 -1.22 -6.07
C THR A 91 -2.71 -1.06 -5.09
N GLY A 92 -3.59 -2.06 -5.07
CA GLY A 92 -4.64 -2.23 -4.06
C GLY A 92 -4.18 -2.98 -2.81
N ASP A 93 -2.95 -3.50 -2.80
CA ASP A 93 -2.38 -4.26 -1.69
C ASP A 93 -1.94 -3.38 -0.53
N ASN A 94 -1.52 -4.04 0.57
CA ASN A 94 -0.90 -3.39 1.71
C ASN A 94 0.41 -2.69 1.30
N ILE A 95 0.67 -1.52 1.88
CA ILE A 95 1.88 -0.73 1.64
C ILE A 95 3.17 -1.50 1.98
N GLN A 96 3.18 -2.34 3.01
CA GLN A 96 4.37 -3.11 3.39
C GLN A 96 4.71 -4.16 2.33
N THR A 97 3.70 -4.90 1.86
CA THR A 97 3.84 -5.83 0.73
C THR A 97 4.33 -5.12 -0.52
N ALA A 98 3.74 -3.96 -0.84
CA ALA A 98 4.15 -3.16 -2.00
C ALA A 98 5.61 -2.68 -1.89
N ILE A 99 6.06 -2.27 -0.70
CA ILE A 99 7.45 -1.89 -0.44
C ILE A 99 8.39 -3.08 -0.63
N SER A 100 8.03 -4.26 -0.12
CA SER A 100 8.83 -5.48 -0.29
C SER A 100 8.99 -5.82 -1.78
N VAL A 101 7.87 -5.91 -2.51
CA VAL A 101 7.85 -6.22 -3.95
C VAL A 101 8.61 -5.17 -4.76
N ALA A 102 8.47 -3.88 -4.43
CA ALA A 102 9.17 -2.80 -5.12
C ALA A 102 10.70 -2.84 -4.91
N LYS A 103 11.16 -3.30 -3.74
CA LYS A 103 12.59 -3.53 -3.48
C LYS A 103 13.10 -4.76 -4.23
N GLU A 104 12.32 -5.85 -4.21
CA GLU A 104 12.64 -7.10 -4.90
C GLU A 104 12.78 -6.89 -6.42
N CYS A 105 11.83 -6.18 -7.04
CA CYS A 105 11.85 -5.94 -8.48
C CYS A 105 12.73 -4.76 -8.94
N GLY A 106 13.37 -4.04 -8.01
CA GLY A 106 14.28 -2.93 -8.32
C GLY A 106 13.62 -1.59 -8.66
N ILE A 107 12.32 -1.42 -8.38
CA ILE A 107 11.66 -0.08 -8.41
C ILE A 107 12.31 0.83 -7.36
N ILE A 108 12.62 0.27 -6.20
CA ILE A 108 13.39 0.93 -5.13
C ILE A 108 14.75 0.23 -5.06
N ASP A 109 15.83 1.01 -5.17
CA ASP A 109 17.18 0.44 -5.08
C ASP A 109 17.56 0.09 -3.63
N PRO A 110 18.45 -0.89 -3.39
CA PRO A 110 18.83 -1.31 -2.02
C PRO A 110 19.38 -0.19 -1.11
N GLY A 111 19.93 0.88 -1.69
CA GLY A 111 20.43 2.04 -0.96
C GLY A 111 19.40 3.16 -0.77
N GLU A 112 18.19 3.01 -1.30
CA GLU A 112 17.15 4.03 -1.24
C GLU A 112 16.29 3.91 0.03
N THR A 113 16.10 5.04 0.69
CA THR A 113 15.28 5.11 1.90
C THR A 113 13.81 5.32 1.55
N VAL A 114 12.95 4.48 2.10
CA VAL A 114 11.49 4.64 1.94
C VAL A 114 10.93 5.50 3.06
N VAL A 115 10.22 6.55 2.67
CA VAL A 115 9.52 7.46 3.58
C VAL A 115 8.02 7.27 3.39
N ASP A 116 7.36 6.73 4.42
CA ASP A 116 5.91 6.63 4.50
C ASP A 116 5.31 8.04 4.71
N VAL A 117 4.41 8.43 3.82
CA VAL A 117 3.66 9.68 3.91
C VAL A 117 2.26 9.36 4.39
N SER A 118 1.98 9.71 5.64
CA SER A 118 0.69 9.49 6.28
C SER A 118 0.02 10.81 6.62
N ALA A 119 -1.27 10.91 6.31
CA ALA A 119 -2.07 12.08 6.64
C ALA A 119 -3.16 11.71 7.64
N VAL A 120 -3.34 12.55 8.65
CA VAL A 120 -4.34 12.37 9.70
C VAL A 120 -5.32 13.54 9.63
N PRO A 121 -6.64 13.28 9.61
CA PRO A 121 -7.63 14.35 9.62
C PRO A 121 -7.46 15.23 10.85
N GLY A 122 -7.61 16.54 10.67
CA GLY A 122 -7.72 17.46 11.78
C GLY A 122 -9.07 17.29 12.49
N GLY A 123 -9.12 17.58 13.79
CA GLY A 123 -10.39 17.76 14.48
C GLY A 123 -11.14 19.00 13.97
N LEU A 124 -12.37 19.25 14.46
CA LEU A 124 -13.24 20.37 14.05
C LEU A 124 -12.60 21.78 14.06
N LYS A 125 -11.46 21.95 14.73
CA LYS A 125 -10.71 23.23 14.83
C LYS A 125 -9.22 23.09 14.50
N GLU A 126 -8.76 21.93 14.06
CA GLU A 126 -7.35 21.71 13.72
C GLU A 126 -7.20 21.44 12.23
N CYS A 127 -6.11 21.94 11.63
CA CYS A 127 -5.73 21.55 10.28
C CYS A 127 -5.29 20.08 10.26
N PRO A 128 -5.51 19.36 9.14
CA PRO A 128 -4.93 18.05 8.93
C PRO A 128 -3.40 18.11 9.07
N LYS A 129 -2.81 16.98 9.48
CA LYS A 129 -1.37 16.86 9.68
C LYS A 129 -0.83 15.77 8.78
N VAL A 130 0.30 16.04 8.13
CA VAL A 130 1.05 15.06 7.35
C VAL A 130 2.33 14.70 8.09
N TYR A 131 2.58 13.41 8.19
CA TYR A 131 3.77 12.83 8.80
C TYR A 131 4.60 12.13 7.72
N PHE A 132 5.91 12.29 7.83
CA PHE A 132 6.90 11.64 6.98
C PHE A 132 7.72 10.71 7.88
N THR A 133 7.51 9.39 7.74
CA THR A 133 8.10 8.38 8.61
C THR A 133 9.08 7.52 7.83
N VAL A 134 10.33 7.45 8.28
CA VAL A 134 11.37 6.64 7.63
C VAL A 134 11.16 5.17 8.01
N SER A 135 10.97 4.30 7.01
CA SER A 135 10.84 2.85 7.21
C SER A 135 12.23 2.22 7.36
N GLY A 136 12.52 1.58 8.50
CA GLY A 136 13.80 0.87 8.75
C GLY A 136 14.58 1.32 10.00
N VAL A 137 14.09 2.32 10.75
CA VAL A 137 14.63 2.62 12.08
C VAL A 137 13.65 2.07 13.10
N SER A 138 14.07 1.01 13.81
CA SER A 138 13.43 0.50 15.04
C SER A 138 12.89 1.67 15.85
N ALA A 139 11.66 1.51 16.36
CA ALA A 139 10.84 2.49 17.06
C ALA A 139 11.60 3.30 18.14
N ILE A 140 12.46 4.22 17.70
CA ILE A 140 12.98 5.29 18.53
C ILE A 140 11.89 6.33 18.44
N GLN A 141 11.27 6.54 19.60
CA GLN A 141 10.48 7.70 19.98
C GLN A 141 11.23 9.00 19.64
N THR A 142 11.37 9.28 18.36
CA THR A 142 11.78 10.58 17.88
C THR A 142 10.48 11.33 17.85
N LYS A 143 10.16 11.98 18.98
CA LYS A 143 9.12 13.00 19.15
C LYS A 143 8.61 13.43 17.78
N ALA A 144 7.36 13.08 17.44
CA ALA A 144 6.71 13.50 16.19
C ALA A 144 7.11 14.95 15.90
N LYS A 145 8.11 15.14 15.03
CA LYS A 145 8.66 16.46 14.77
C LYS A 145 7.58 17.13 13.95
N LYS A 146 6.81 18.01 14.60
CA LYS A 146 5.89 18.94 13.94
C LYS A 146 6.68 19.63 12.83
N LEU A 147 6.47 19.23 11.59
CA LEU A 147 7.16 19.81 10.44
C LEU A 147 6.19 20.81 9.80
N ASN A 148 6.38 22.09 10.13
CA ASN A 148 5.80 23.19 9.37
C ASN A 148 6.47 23.25 7.98
N TYR A 149 5.66 23.60 7.00
CA TYR A 149 5.81 23.48 5.54
C TYR A 149 7.03 24.16 4.86
N SER A 150 8.11 24.52 5.56
CA SER A 150 9.18 25.36 4.97
C SER A 150 10.61 24.86 5.15
N LYS A 151 10.82 23.57 5.38
CA LYS A 151 12.16 23.02 5.63
C LYS A 151 12.67 22.16 4.47
N THR A 152 13.83 22.54 3.94
CA THR A 152 14.56 21.91 2.82
C THR A 152 14.98 20.48 3.16
N GLU A 153 15.29 19.68 2.13
CA GLU A 153 15.74 18.28 2.22
C GLU A 153 16.88 18.04 3.25
N GLU A 154 17.64 19.10 3.58
CA GLU A 154 18.75 19.12 4.53
C GLU A 154 18.35 18.91 6.01
N GLU A 155 17.15 19.33 6.43
CA GLU A 155 16.75 19.27 7.86
C GLU A 155 16.09 17.94 8.27
N LEU A 156 15.86 17.06 7.30
CA LEU A 156 15.44 15.67 7.53
C LEU A 156 16.63 14.77 7.95
N GLY A 157 17.86 15.29 7.97
CA GLY A 157 19.07 14.47 8.16
C GLY A 157 19.27 13.45 7.04
N LEU A 158 18.51 13.57 5.95
CA LEU A 158 18.65 12.77 4.74
C LEU A 158 19.77 13.40 3.91
N SER A 159 21.00 13.00 4.20
CA SER A 159 22.20 13.46 3.52
C SER A 159 22.19 13.07 2.04
N SER A 160 21.58 13.86 1.14
CA SER A 160 21.61 13.61 -0.33
C SER A 160 21.29 12.15 -0.73
N GLY A 161 20.63 11.40 0.15
CA GLY A 161 20.34 10.00 -0.02
C GLY A 161 19.11 9.91 -0.90
N ALA A 162 19.17 9.06 -1.92
CA ALA A 162 18.03 8.83 -2.78
C ALA A 162 16.89 8.23 -1.93
N TYR A 163 15.90 9.05 -1.59
CA TYR A 163 14.71 8.60 -0.86
C TYR A 163 13.50 8.61 -1.78
N LYS A 164 12.53 7.75 -1.47
CA LYS A 164 11.28 7.60 -2.20
C LYS A 164 10.09 7.65 -1.25
N PHE A 165 9.00 8.23 -1.71
CA PHE A 165 7.75 8.23 -0.95
C PHE A 165 6.92 6.97 -1.23
N ALA A 166 6.35 6.44 -0.15
CA ALA A 166 5.28 5.46 -0.18
C ALA A 166 4.03 6.09 0.46
N VAL A 167 2.88 6.01 -0.21
CA VAL A 167 1.65 6.69 0.21
C VAL A 167 0.48 5.72 0.14
N THR A 168 -0.42 5.78 1.13
CA THR A 168 -1.66 5.00 1.12
C THR A 168 -2.80 5.79 0.48
N GLY A 169 -3.78 5.11 -0.14
CA GLY A 169 -4.96 5.75 -0.74
C GLY A 169 -5.72 6.68 0.21
N LYS A 170 -5.85 6.29 1.49
CA LYS A 170 -6.46 7.15 2.53
C LYS A 170 -5.67 8.44 2.76
N SER A 171 -4.34 8.36 2.77
CA SER A 171 -3.49 9.55 2.95
C SER A 171 -3.48 10.41 1.69
N TRP A 172 -3.46 9.77 0.51
CA TRP A 172 -3.57 10.44 -0.78
C TRP A 172 -4.84 11.28 -0.88
N GLU A 173 -6.01 10.69 -0.58
CA GLU A 173 -7.29 11.39 -0.61
C GLU A 173 -7.30 12.60 0.32
N LEU A 174 -6.88 12.42 1.56
CA LEU A 174 -6.85 13.51 2.54
C LEU A 174 -5.88 14.64 2.13
N ILE A 175 -4.71 14.29 1.60
CA ILE A 175 -3.73 15.28 1.13
C ILE A 175 -4.28 16.02 -0.08
N ARG A 176 -4.86 15.32 -1.06
CA ARG A 176 -5.39 15.95 -2.26
C ARG A 176 -6.53 16.91 -1.94
N ASP A 177 -7.42 16.53 -1.03
CA ASP A 177 -8.61 17.31 -0.72
C ASP A 177 -8.32 18.50 0.21
N GLN A 178 -7.36 18.37 1.13
CA GLN A 178 -7.13 19.38 2.16
C GLN A 178 -5.78 20.09 2.07
N MET A 179 -4.79 19.53 1.37
CA MET A 179 -3.42 20.04 1.21
C MET A 179 -2.88 19.79 -0.22
N PRO A 180 -3.62 20.21 -1.29
CA PRO A 180 -3.25 19.92 -2.68
C PRO A 180 -1.87 20.46 -3.07
N GLU A 181 -1.35 21.46 -2.36
CA GLU A 181 0.00 22.01 -2.56
C GLU A 181 1.11 20.97 -2.33
N LEU A 182 0.85 19.91 -1.56
CA LEU A 182 1.81 18.82 -1.33
C LEU A 182 1.86 17.81 -2.46
N ILE A 183 0.81 17.72 -3.29
CA ILE A 183 0.68 16.69 -4.33
C ILE A 183 1.90 16.71 -5.26
N PRO A 184 2.32 17.86 -5.83
CA PRO A 184 3.49 17.89 -6.72
C PRO A 184 4.75 17.30 -6.08
N ARG A 185 5.03 17.66 -4.82
CA ARG A 185 6.21 17.16 -4.10
C ARG A 185 6.13 15.65 -3.86
N ILE A 186 4.96 15.16 -3.50
CA ILE A 186 4.72 13.74 -3.24
C ILE A 186 4.87 12.94 -4.53
N ILE A 187 4.24 13.34 -5.63
CA ILE A 187 4.29 12.55 -6.87
C ILE A 187 5.66 12.58 -7.53
N VAL A 188 6.44 13.66 -7.39
CA VAL A 188 7.82 13.73 -7.94
C VAL A 188 8.75 12.71 -7.30
N LYS A 189 8.65 12.49 -5.98
CA LYS A 189 9.48 11.50 -5.25
C LYS A 189 8.75 10.19 -4.95
N GLY A 190 7.47 10.09 -5.28
CA GLY A 190 6.63 8.90 -5.07
C GLY A 190 7.09 7.73 -5.92
N ALA A 191 7.32 6.59 -5.26
CA ALA A 191 7.57 5.30 -5.90
C ALA A 191 6.41 4.32 -5.71
N ILE A 192 5.68 4.42 -4.59
CA ILE A 192 4.62 3.46 -4.25
C ILE A 192 3.36 4.21 -3.83
N PHE A 193 2.24 3.83 -4.43
CA PHE A 193 0.89 4.23 -4.03
C PHE A 193 0.07 2.97 -3.78
N ALA A 194 -0.15 2.65 -2.50
CA ALA A 194 -0.77 1.39 -2.06
C ALA A 194 -2.18 1.62 -1.52
N ARG A 195 -3.00 0.56 -1.45
CA ARG A 195 -4.43 0.63 -1.10
C ARG A 195 -5.20 1.67 -1.93
N MET A 196 -4.84 1.85 -3.20
CA MET A 196 -5.47 2.82 -4.09
C MET A 196 -6.77 2.27 -4.69
N SER A 197 -7.85 3.04 -4.65
CA SER A 197 -9.08 2.74 -5.40
C SER A 197 -8.89 2.99 -6.91
N SER A 198 -9.77 2.42 -7.74
CA SER A 198 -9.75 2.64 -9.21
C SER A 198 -9.70 4.12 -9.57
N ASP A 199 -10.54 4.94 -8.93
CA ASP A 199 -10.57 6.38 -9.15
C ASP A 199 -9.26 7.05 -8.73
N GLN A 200 -8.70 6.66 -7.58
CA GLN A 200 -7.42 7.21 -7.10
C GLN A 200 -6.26 6.88 -8.04
N LYS A 201 -6.25 5.72 -8.70
CA LYS A 201 -5.25 5.40 -9.73
C LYS A 201 -5.35 6.36 -10.91
N GLN A 202 -6.57 6.62 -11.38
CA GLN A 202 -6.82 7.58 -12.46
C GLN A 202 -6.38 8.99 -12.05
N GLN A 203 -6.69 9.42 -10.83
CA GLN A 203 -6.28 10.72 -10.31
C GLN A 203 -4.76 10.89 -10.34
N LEU A 204 -4.01 9.90 -9.85
CA LEU A 204 -2.53 9.95 -9.86
C LEU A 204 -1.96 10.11 -11.27
N VAL A 205 -2.53 9.41 -12.27
CA VAL A 205 -2.14 9.58 -13.68
C VAL A 205 -2.35 11.02 -14.14
N LEU A 206 -3.52 11.60 -13.85
CA LEU A 206 -3.84 12.98 -14.22
C LEU A 206 -2.92 14.00 -13.52
N GLU A 207 -2.61 13.82 -12.24
CA GLU A 207 -1.70 14.70 -11.50
C GLU A 207 -0.26 14.65 -12.08
N LEU A 208 0.22 13.47 -12.47
CA LEU A 208 1.50 13.33 -13.17
C LEU A 208 1.49 14.06 -14.52
N GLN A 209 0.41 13.94 -15.29
CA GLN A 209 0.26 14.66 -16.56
C GLN A 209 0.22 16.18 -16.37
N GLN A 210 -0.44 16.68 -15.32
CA GLN A 210 -0.48 18.11 -14.99
C GLN A 210 0.90 18.68 -14.65
N LEU A 211 1.81 17.89 -14.10
CA LEU A 211 3.21 18.28 -13.92
C LEU A 211 4.07 18.20 -15.19
N GLY A 212 3.47 17.83 -16.33
CA GLY A 212 4.16 17.73 -17.61
C GLY A 212 4.85 16.39 -17.88
N TYR A 213 4.59 15.35 -17.08
CA TYR A 213 5.06 14.00 -17.41
C TYR A 213 4.22 13.39 -18.54
N TYR A 214 4.90 12.73 -19.48
CA TYR A 214 4.25 11.72 -20.31
C TYR A 214 4.11 10.44 -19.49
N VAL A 215 2.91 9.87 -19.46
CA VAL A 215 2.55 8.78 -18.55
C VAL A 215 2.10 7.60 -19.37
N ALA A 216 2.81 6.49 -19.22
CA ALA A 216 2.34 5.18 -19.66
C ALA A 216 1.81 4.42 -18.44
N MET A 217 0.64 3.82 -18.55
CA MET A 217 0.04 2.98 -17.52
C MET A 217 -0.02 1.53 -18.02
N CYS A 218 0.43 0.59 -17.20
CA CYS A 218 0.34 -0.83 -17.48
C CYS A 218 -0.52 -1.49 -16.39
N GLY A 219 -1.50 -2.31 -16.78
CA GLY A 219 -2.40 -3.00 -15.85
C GLY A 219 -3.17 -4.13 -16.52
N ASP A 220 -3.71 -5.04 -15.74
CA ASP A 220 -4.36 -6.29 -16.19
C ASP A 220 -5.85 -6.35 -15.87
N GLY A 221 -6.36 -5.47 -15.00
CA GLY A 221 -7.70 -5.57 -14.45
C GLY A 221 -8.68 -4.47 -14.85
N ALA A 222 -9.97 -4.76 -14.63
CA ALA A 222 -11.04 -3.75 -14.69
C ALA A 222 -10.79 -2.56 -13.73
N ASN A 223 -10.07 -2.80 -12.62
CA ASN A 223 -9.69 -1.78 -11.65
C ASN A 223 -8.70 -0.74 -12.18
N ASP A 224 -8.06 -0.99 -13.33
CA ASP A 224 -7.10 -0.07 -13.95
C ASP A 224 -7.69 0.64 -15.17
N CYS A 225 -8.94 0.35 -15.57
CA CYS A 225 -9.51 0.86 -16.82
C CYS A 225 -9.54 2.40 -16.90
N GLY A 226 -9.83 3.08 -15.78
CA GLY A 226 -9.84 4.53 -15.70
C GLY A 226 -8.44 5.12 -15.88
N ALA A 227 -7.45 4.54 -15.20
CA ALA A 227 -6.05 4.95 -15.29
C ALA A 227 -5.44 4.66 -16.67
N LEU A 228 -5.71 3.48 -17.24
CA LEU A 228 -5.28 3.09 -18.59
C LEU A 228 -5.82 4.05 -19.65
N ARG A 229 -7.08 4.47 -19.54
CA ARG A 229 -7.71 5.41 -20.46
C ARG A 229 -7.18 6.84 -20.29
N ALA A 230 -6.85 7.25 -19.07
CA ALA A 230 -6.34 8.59 -18.81
C ALA A 230 -4.88 8.78 -19.23
N ALA A 231 -4.08 7.70 -19.20
CA ALA A 231 -2.67 7.75 -19.56
C ALA A 231 -2.46 8.14 -21.03
N HIS A 232 -1.30 8.72 -21.34
CA HIS A 232 -0.90 9.01 -22.72
C HIS A 232 -0.72 7.71 -23.53
N ALA A 233 -0.30 6.64 -22.86
CA ALA A 233 -0.28 5.28 -23.40
C ALA A 233 -0.81 4.30 -22.35
N GLY A 234 -1.90 3.61 -22.65
CA GLY A 234 -2.44 2.53 -21.83
C GLY A 234 -2.06 1.17 -22.40
N ILE A 235 -1.39 0.34 -21.61
CA ILE A 235 -1.00 -1.02 -21.96
C ILE A 235 -1.81 -1.97 -21.09
N SER A 236 -2.77 -2.67 -21.70
CA SER A 236 -3.49 -3.74 -21.02
C SER A 236 -2.74 -5.05 -21.21
N LEU A 237 -2.40 -5.69 -20.10
CA LEU A 237 -1.89 -7.06 -20.13
C LEU A 237 -3.09 -8.00 -20.10
N SER A 238 -3.38 -8.66 -21.21
CA SER A 238 -4.29 -9.80 -21.20
C SER A 238 -3.55 -11.02 -20.69
N GLU A 239 -4.28 -11.96 -20.08
CA GLU A 239 -3.84 -13.35 -20.01
C GLU A 239 -3.78 -13.91 -21.44
N ALA A 240 -2.71 -13.59 -22.17
CA ALA A 240 -2.22 -14.54 -23.14
C ALA A 240 -1.62 -15.67 -22.31
N GLU A 241 -2.24 -16.85 -22.37
CA GLU A 241 -1.59 -18.10 -22.00
C GLU A 241 -0.11 -18.04 -22.44
N SER A 242 0.81 -18.32 -21.53
CA SER A 242 2.23 -18.43 -21.85
C SER A 242 2.90 -19.34 -20.84
N PRO A 243 3.88 -20.12 -21.28
CA PRO A 243 3.79 -21.21 -22.26
C PRO A 243 3.83 -22.54 -21.50
N ILE A 244 3.37 -23.61 -22.14
CA ILE A 244 3.76 -24.96 -21.76
C ILE A 244 5.27 -25.06 -21.99
N ASP A 245 6.05 -25.17 -20.91
CA ASP A 245 7.38 -25.80 -20.91
C ASP A 245 7.42 -26.82 -19.77
#